data_AF-A0A368ZDD8-F1
#
_entry.id   AF-A0A368ZDD8-F1
#
_cell.length_a   1.000
_cell.length_b   1.000
_cell.length_c   1.000
_cell.angle_alpha   90.00
_cell.angle_beta   90.00
_cell.angle_gamma   90.00
#
_symmetry.space_group_name_H-M   'P 1'
#
loop_
_entity.id
_entity.type
_entity.pdbx_description
1 polymer ?
#
loop_
_entity_poly.entity_id
_entity_poly.type
_entity_poly.pdbx_seq_one_letter_code
_entity_poly.pdbx_strand_id
1 'polypeptide(L)'
;MADKSKDKLKEKAEDKYLMAELNIDKDALKQLKKKLAKVAPRSERGVETLFKLLSKNQYTLNTMIDTKSNILISINALILSLILGTVMGQLHNDPHLIYPIIMILVTNLASITFAVFATRPELVHGKSDAKNLMFYGNFQDMEEDAYIDSITNLMNEGDELYRTIAKDTYHLGKTIDRKFKLLRKSFHIFLIGIILSVVAFVGCHVFFGGLM
;
A
#
# COMPACT_ATOMS: atom_id res chain seq x y z
N MET A 1 32.34 40.78 0.99
CA MET A 1 33.01 40.92 -0.32
C MET A 1 34.33 40.13 -0.44
N ALA A 2 35.06 39.84 0.64
CA ALA A 2 36.33 39.09 0.59
C ALA A 2 36.20 37.59 0.27
N ASP A 3 35.03 36.99 0.55
CA ASP A 3 34.81 35.54 0.47
C ASP A 3 34.67 35.01 -0.97
N LYS A 4 33.87 35.69 -1.81
CA LYS A 4 33.70 35.39 -3.25
C LYS A 4 34.98 35.48 -4.08
N SER A 5 35.97 36.25 -3.63
CA SER A 5 37.25 36.42 -4.35
C SER A 5 38.14 35.19 -4.16
N LYS A 6 38.14 34.61 -2.96
CA LYS A 6 38.94 33.42 -2.62
C LYS A 6 38.42 32.17 -3.33
N ASP A 7 37.10 32.01 -3.45
CA ASP A 7 36.51 30.88 -4.19
C ASP A 7 36.83 30.91 -5.68
N LYS A 8 36.77 32.09 -6.33
CA LYS A 8 37.14 32.23 -7.75
C LYS A 8 38.62 31.94 -8.02
N LEU A 9 39.49 32.16 -7.04
CA LEU A 9 40.91 31.86 -7.14
C LEU A 9 41.18 30.35 -7.01
N LYS A 10 40.45 29.67 -6.11
CA LYS A 10 40.49 28.20 -5.98
C LYS A 10 39.98 27.49 -7.23
N GLU A 11 38.83 27.90 -7.75
CA GLU A 11 38.23 27.30 -8.95
C GLU A 11 39.15 27.41 -10.17
N LYS A 12 39.87 28.53 -10.32
CA LYS A 12 40.87 28.71 -11.38
C LYS A 12 42.11 27.82 -11.19
N ALA A 13 42.51 27.55 -9.96
CA ALA A 13 43.65 26.68 -9.66
C ALA A 13 43.30 25.22 -9.92
N GLU A 14 42.10 24.79 -9.51
CA GLU A 14 41.55 23.45 -9.79
C GLU A 14 41.41 23.20 -11.29
N ASP A 15 40.87 24.16 -12.05
CA ASP A 15 40.74 24.04 -13.51
C ASP A 15 42.10 23.90 -14.20
N LYS A 16 43.11 24.62 -13.70
CA LYS A 16 44.47 24.55 -14.23
C LYS A 16 45.13 23.21 -13.94
N TYR A 17 44.89 22.65 -12.76
CA TYR A 17 45.36 21.32 -12.38
C TYR A 17 44.69 20.24 -13.24
N LEU A 18 43.36 20.29 -13.37
CA LEU A 18 42.59 19.33 -14.18
C LEU A 18 42.96 19.36 -15.67
N MET A 19 43.21 20.55 -16.25
CA MET A 19 43.68 20.66 -17.63
C MET A 19 45.07 20.02 -17.83
N ALA A 20 45.97 20.17 -16.84
CA ALA A 20 47.31 19.62 -16.91
C ALA A 20 47.32 18.09 -16.71
N GLU A 21 46.55 17.58 -15.76
CA GLU A 21 46.50 16.14 -15.43
C GLU A 21 45.79 15.33 -16.53
N LEU A 22 44.67 15.84 -17.05
CA LEU A 22 43.89 15.16 -18.08
C LEU A 22 44.39 15.46 -19.50
N ASN A 23 45.38 16.36 -19.63
CA ASN A 23 45.95 16.81 -20.89
C ASN A 23 44.88 17.32 -21.89
N ILE A 24 43.93 18.10 -21.38
CA ILE A 24 42.78 18.65 -22.13
C ILE A 24 42.82 20.17 -22.18
N ASP A 25 42.28 20.74 -23.25
CA ASP A 25 42.15 22.18 -23.41
C ASP A 25 40.95 22.75 -22.64
N LYS A 26 40.90 24.09 -22.54
CA LYS A 26 39.89 24.81 -21.75
C LYS A 26 38.47 24.57 -22.26
N ASP A 27 38.31 24.36 -23.58
CA ASP A 27 37.02 24.09 -24.19
C ASP A 27 36.57 22.65 -23.99
N ALA A 28 37.48 21.65 -24.05
CA ALA A 28 37.17 20.29 -23.63
C ALA A 28 36.86 20.20 -22.13
N LEU A 29 37.58 20.92 -21.25
CA LEU A 29 37.26 20.98 -19.82
C LEU A 29 35.85 21.55 -19.59
N LYS A 30 35.47 22.62 -20.29
CA LYS A 30 34.10 23.16 -20.24
C LYS A 30 33.06 22.17 -20.74
N GLN A 31 33.33 21.46 -21.83
CA GLN A 31 32.43 20.42 -22.32
C GLN A 31 32.33 19.25 -21.34
N LEU A 32 33.43 18.83 -20.73
CA LEU A 32 33.47 17.76 -19.72
C LEU A 32 32.67 18.17 -18.48
N LYS A 33 32.89 19.38 -17.95
CA LYS A 33 32.10 19.96 -16.86
C LYS A 33 30.62 20.05 -17.21
N LYS A 34 30.27 20.42 -18.45
CA LYS A 34 28.88 20.51 -18.92
C LYS A 34 28.24 19.13 -19.11
N LYS A 35 29.01 18.11 -19.53
CA LYS A 35 28.57 16.72 -19.59
C LYS A 35 28.40 16.14 -18.18
N LEU A 36 29.37 16.34 -17.28
CA LEU A 36 29.32 15.98 -15.86
C LEU A 36 28.19 16.69 -15.11
N ALA A 37 27.88 17.94 -15.43
CA ALA A 37 26.76 18.67 -14.85
C ALA A 37 25.39 18.27 -15.44
N LYS A 38 25.35 17.72 -16.66
CA LYS A 38 24.15 17.08 -17.23
C LYS A 38 23.95 15.66 -16.70
N VAL A 39 25.06 14.98 -16.39
CA VAL A 39 25.17 13.77 -15.56
C VAL A 39 25.28 14.19 -14.09
N ALA A 40 24.77 15.39 -13.71
CA ALA A 40 24.71 15.78 -12.31
C ALA A 40 24.08 14.61 -11.56
N PRO A 41 24.68 14.20 -10.44
CA PRO A 41 24.38 12.92 -9.85
C PRO A 41 22.90 12.94 -9.54
N ARG A 42 22.11 12.10 -10.23
CA ARG A 42 20.93 11.53 -9.60
C ARG A 42 21.44 11.13 -8.23
N SER A 43 20.95 11.75 -7.15
CA SER A 43 21.51 11.40 -5.84
C SER A 43 21.10 9.95 -5.64
N GLU A 44 22.02 9.02 -5.85
CA GLU A 44 21.76 7.58 -5.75
C GLU A 44 21.17 7.30 -4.36
N ARG A 45 21.66 8.04 -3.36
CA ARG A 45 21.11 8.10 -1.99
C ARG A 45 19.67 8.61 -1.93
N GLY A 46 19.28 9.60 -2.73
CA GLY A 46 17.90 10.10 -2.78
C GLY A 46 16.95 9.12 -3.46
N VAL A 47 17.41 8.45 -4.51
CA VAL A 47 16.67 7.38 -5.19
C VAL A 47 16.49 6.17 -4.26
N GLU A 48 17.55 5.75 -3.59
CA GLU A 48 17.51 4.70 -2.56
C GLU A 48 16.56 5.07 -1.42
N THR A 49 16.67 6.30 -0.89
CA THR A 49 15.80 6.79 0.19
C THR A 49 14.34 6.81 -0.24
N LEU A 50 14.05 7.24 -1.47
CA LEU A 50 12.71 7.23 -2.03
C LEU A 50 12.15 5.81 -2.08
N PHE A 51 12.88 4.84 -2.65
CA PHE A 51 12.40 3.46 -2.72
C PHE A 51 12.21 2.84 -1.35
N LYS A 52 13.15 3.06 -0.41
CA LYS A 52 13.01 2.61 0.97
C LYS A 52 11.77 3.19 1.66
N LEU A 53 11.49 4.47 1.43
CA LEU A 53 10.30 5.13 1.97
C LEU A 53 9.01 4.58 1.36
N LEU A 54 9.00 4.36 0.04
CA LEU A 54 7.86 3.78 -0.67
C LEU A 54 7.54 2.38 -0.17
N SER A 55 8.52 1.48 -0.10
CA SER A 55 8.36 0.12 0.41
C SER A 55 7.84 0.12 1.86
N LYS A 56 8.41 0.97 2.73
CA LYS A 56 7.95 1.12 4.12
C LYS A 56 6.50 1.62 4.18
N ASN A 57 6.14 2.59 3.35
CA ASN A 57 4.79 3.14 3.31
C ASN A 57 3.77 2.09 2.83
N GLN A 58 4.10 1.32 1.80
CA GLN A 58 3.24 0.24 1.29
C GLN A 58 3.05 -0.88 2.30
N TYR A 59 4.12 -1.29 2.97
CA TYR A 59 4.02 -2.24 4.08
C TYR A 59 3.10 -1.70 5.18
N THR A 60 3.28 -0.44 5.58
CA THR A 60 2.46 0.21 6.60
C THR A 60 0.99 0.32 6.19
N LEU A 61 0.71 0.64 4.92
CA LEU A 61 -0.66 0.66 4.39
C LEU A 61 -1.32 -0.72 4.43
N ASN A 62 -0.59 -1.77 4.06
CA ASN A 62 -1.07 -3.14 4.17
C ASN A 62 -1.35 -3.54 5.63
N THR A 63 -0.41 -3.29 6.54
CA THR A 63 -0.62 -3.62 7.96
C THR A 63 -1.78 -2.85 8.59
N MET A 64 -2.00 -1.59 8.17
CA MET A 64 -3.18 -0.82 8.58
C MET A 64 -4.48 -1.44 8.06
N ILE A 65 -4.52 -1.97 6.84
CA ILE A 65 -5.69 -2.69 6.31
C ILE A 65 -5.97 -3.93 7.17
N ASP A 66 -4.95 -4.74 7.45
CA ASP A 66 -5.10 -5.97 8.23
C ASP A 66 -5.58 -5.65 9.66
N THR A 67 -4.97 -4.63 10.28
CA THR A 67 -5.36 -4.18 11.63
C THR A 67 -6.81 -3.70 11.66
N LYS A 68 -7.23 -2.85 10.71
CA LYS A 68 -8.61 -2.34 10.63
C LYS A 68 -9.62 -3.45 10.35
N SER A 69 -9.26 -4.42 9.51
CA SER A 69 -10.11 -5.58 9.21
C SER A 69 -10.28 -6.47 10.44
N ASN A 70 -9.19 -6.75 11.17
CA ASN A 70 -9.24 -7.55 12.40
C ASN A 70 -10.08 -6.88 13.50
N ILE A 71 -9.97 -5.55 13.66
CA ILE A 71 -10.82 -4.78 14.57
C ILE A 71 -12.30 -4.93 14.17
N LEU A 72 -12.62 -4.74 12.89
CA LEU A 72 -14.00 -4.81 12.39
C LEU A 72 -14.60 -6.22 12.55
N ILE A 73 -13.83 -7.26 12.24
CA ILE A 73 -14.24 -8.66 12.47
C ILE A 73 -14.51 -8.90 13.96
N SER A 74 -13.64 -8.42 14.84
CA SER A 74 -13.78 -8.61 16.29
C SER A 74 -15.03 -7.92 16.84
N ILE A 75 -15.32 -6.69 16.39
CA ILE A 75 -16.53 -5.97 16.78
C ILE A 75 -17.79 -6.71 16.30
N ASN A 76 -17.80 -7.17 15.04
CA ASN A 76 -18.94 -7.93 14.51
C ASN A 76 -19.13 -9.26 15.25
N ALA A 77 -18.05 -9.97 15.57
CA ALA A 77 -18.11 -11.20 16.36
C ALA A 77 -18.65 -10.97 17.77
N LEU A 78 -18.26 -9.87 18.42
CA LEU A 78 -18.80 -9.48 19.72
C LEU A 78 -20.31 -9.22 19.63
N ILE A 79 -20.75 -8.45 18.63
CA ILE A 79 -22.17 -8.15 18.40
C ILE A 79 -22.98 -9.45 18.19
N LEU A 80 -22.48 -10.35 17.35
CA LEU A 80 -23.11 -11.67 17.11
C LEU A 80 -23.23 -12.49 18.40
N SER A 81 -22.17 -12.52 19.21
CA SER A 81 -22.16 -13.20 20.50
C SER A 81 -23.22 -12.64 21.46
N LEU A 82 -23.33 -11.31 21.55
CA LEU A 82 -24.36 -10.66 22.38
C LEU A 82 -25.78 -10.97 21.91
N ILE A 83 -26.04 -10.93 20.59
CA ILE A 83 -27.35 -11.24 20.02
C ILE A 83 -27.76 -12.67 20.34
N LEU A 84 -26.86 -13.64 20.14
CA LEU A 84 -27.13 -15.04 20.42
C LEU A 84 -27.31 -15.32 21.92
N GLY A 85 -26.50 -14.68 22.77
CA GLY A 85 -26.51 -14.93 24.21
C GLY A 85 -27.63 -14.23 24.98
N THR A 86 -28.07 -13.05 24.54
CA THR A 86 -29.04 -12.23 25.30
C THR A 86 -30.35 -12.05 24.55
N VAL A 87 -30.29 -11.63 23.29
CA VAL A 87 -31.48 -11.22 22.53
C VAL A 87 -32.30 -12.44 22.08
N MET A 88 -31.64 -13.57 21.79
CA MET A 88 -32.34 -14.81 21.42
C MET A 88 -33.22 -15.37 22.56
N GLY A 89 -32.82 -15.16 23.82
CA GLY A 89 -33.65 -15.52 24.97
C GLY A 89 -34.91 -14.67 25.09
N GLN A 90 -34.84 -13.39 24.69
CA GLN A 90 -35.98 -12.47 24.71
C GLN A 90 -36.93 -12.66 23.53
N LEU A 91 -36.51 -13.37 22.48
CA LEU A 91 -37.34 -13.64 21.30
C LEU A 91 -38.62 -14.42 21.62
N HIS A 92 -38.61 -15.22 22.69
CA HIS A 92 -39.81 -15.91 23.18
C HIS A 92 -40.84 -14.95 23.78
N ASN A 93 -40.39 -13.84 24.37
CA ASN A 93 -41.26 -12.85 25.00
C ASN A 93 -41.79 -11.84 23.98
N ASP A 94 -40.93 -11.41 23.05
CA ASP A 94 -41.27 -10.45 22.00
C ASP A 94 -40.93 -11.00 20.60
N PRO A 95 -41.85 -11.75 19.96
CA PRO A 95 -41.61 -12.36 18.66
C PRO A 95 -41.27 -11.35 17.55
N HIS A 96 -41.72 -10.10 17.69
CA HIS A 96 -41.46 -9.01 16.73
C HIS A 96 -39.98 -8.59 16.66
N LEU A 97 -39.16 -8.99 17.64
CA LEU A 97 -37.71 -8.77 17.62
C LEU A 97 -36.98 -9.59 16.55
N ILE A 98 -37.64 -10.59 15.94
CA ILE A 98 -37.02 -11.43 14.91
C ILE A 98 -36.52 -10.61 13.71
N TYR A 99 -37.24 -9.56 13.32
CA TYR A 99 -36.92 -8.73 12.16
C TYR A 99 -35.60 -7.96 12.33
N PRO A 100 -35.41 -7.14 13.39
CA PRO A 100 -34.13 -6.47 13.61
C PRO A 100 -32.98 -7.45 13.85
N ILE A 101 -33.22 -8.59 14.50
CA ILE A 101 -32.20 -9.64 14.74
C ILE A 101 -31.68 -10.23 13.43
N ILE A 102 -32.57 -10.71 12.56
CA ILE A 102 -32.16 -11.30 11.28
C ILE A 102 -31.41 -10.27 10.44
N MET A 103 -31.88 -9.02 10.43
CA MET A 103 -31.23 -7.97 9.65
C MET A 103 -29.82 -7.65 10.14
N ILE A 104 -29.62 -7.53 11.45
CA ILE A 104 -28.28 -7.29 12.01
C ILE A 104 -27.35 -8.49 11.80
N LEU A 105 -27.87 -9.73 11.90
CA LEU A 105 -27.10 -10.95 11.63
C LEU A 105 -26.60 -10.99 10.19
N VAL A 106 -27.50 -10.77 9.22
CA VAL A 106 -27.16 -10.80 7.78
C VAL A 106 -26.13 -9.71 7.43
N THR A 107 -26.34 -8.50 7.93
CA THR A 107 -25.46 -7.37 7.63
C THR A 107 -24.09 -7.48 8.31
N ASN A 108 -24.01 -7.98 9.55
CA ASN A 108 -22.74 -8.30 10.19
C ASN A 108 -21.98 -9.39 9.45
N LEU A 109 -22.66 -10.47 9.05
CA LEU A 109 -22.04 -11.55 8.31
C LEU A 109 -21.48 -11.04 6.97
N ALA A 110 -22.27 -10.27 6.22
CA ALA A 110 -21.83 -9.64 4.98
C ALA A 110 -20.61 -8.72 5.20
N SER A 111 -20.62 -7.90 6.26
CA SER A 111 -19.48 -7.06 6.62
C SER A 111 -18.21 -7.89 6.90
N ILE A 112 -18.30 -8.95 7.70
CA ILE A 112 -17.19 -9.87 8.00
C ILE A 112 -16.64 -10.46 6.69
N THR A 113 -17.50 -10.92 5.79
CA THR A 113 -17.07 -11.49 4.49
C THR A 113 -16.20 -10.51 3.71
N PHE A 114 -16.60 -9.24 3.59
CA PHE A 114 -15.80 -8.23 2.91
C PHE A 114 -14.49 -7.89 3.65
N ALA A 115 -14.49 -7.89 4.99
CA ALA A 115 -13.28 -7.67 5.78
C ALA A 115 -12.26 -8.80 5.58
N VAL A 116 -12.72 -10.06 5.59
CA VAL A 116 -11.89 -11.24 5.32
C VAL A 116 -11.34 -11.22 3.89
N PHE A 117 -12.14 -10.78 2.91
CA PHE A 117 -11.64 -10.62 1.54
C PHE A 117 -10.58 -9.52 1.40
N ALA A 118 -10.64 -8.47 2.23
CA ALA A 118 -9.63 -7.41 2.23
C ALA A 118 -8.27 -7.87 2.77
N THR A 119 -8.24 -8.83 3.70
CA THR A 119 -7.01 -9.39 4.30
C THR A 119 -6.43 -10.58 3.53
N ARG A 120 -7.12 -11.06 2.48
CA ARG A 120 -6.63 -12.16 1.66
C ARG A 120 -5.26 -11.80 1.04
N PRO A 121 -4.26 -12.70 1.13
CA PRO A 121 -2.98 -12.50 0.46
C PRO A 121 -3.15 -12.49 -1.06
N GLU A 122 -2.43 -11.61 -1.75
CA GLU A 122 -2.41 -11.57 -3.21
C GLU A 122 -1.41 -12.61 -3.72
N LEU A 123 -1.80 -13.39 -4.74
CA LEU A 123 -0.96 -14.47 -5.28
C LEU A 123 0.05 -13.96 -6.32
N VAL A 124 -0.22 -12.85 -7.01
CA VAL A 124 0.64 -12.30 -8.09
C VAL A 124 0.57 -10.77 -8.13
N HIS A 125 1.73 -10.11 -8.27
CA HIS A 125 1.83 -8.66 -8.50
C HIS A 125 2.15 -8.36 -9.97
N GLY A 126 1.23 -7.71 -10.68
CA GLY A 126 1.41 -7.31 -12.08
C GLY A 126 1.22 -8.45 -13.08
N LYS A 127 1.53 -8.20 -14.36
CA LYS A 127 1.71 -9.26 -15.34
C LYS A 127 3.07 -9.92 -15.04
N SER A 128 3.14 -11.25 -15.16
CA SER A 128 4.37 -12.06 -15.13
C SER A 128 5.27 -11.73 -16.35
N ASP A 129 5.60 -10.46 -16.51
CA ASP A 129 6.66 -10.04 -17.41
C ASP A 129 7.95 -10.30 -16.64
N ALA A 130 8.86 -11.09 -17.22
CA ALA A 130 10.04 -11.70 -16.60
C ALA A 130 11.01 -10.74 -15.88
N LYS A 131 10.73 -9.43 -15.88
CA LYS A 131 11.55 -8.40 -15.26
C LYS A 131 11.19 -8.10 -13.81
N ASN A 132 9.98 -8.39 -13.33
CA ASN A 132 9.62 -8.09 -11.93
C ASN A 132 9.95 -9.24 -10.97
N LEU A 133 11.25 -9.49 -10.77
CA LEU A 133 11.79 -10.52 -9.88
C LEU A 133 11.70 -10.15 -8.39
N MET A 134 11.18 -8.96 -8.05
CA MET A 134 11.08 -8.51 -6.65
C MET A 134 9.95 -9.19 -5.88
N PHE A 135 8.98 -9.77 -6.58
CA PHE A 135 7.85 -10.45 -5.97
C PHE A 135 8.01 -11.97 -6.04
N TYR A 136 7.86 -12.65 -4.89
CA TYR A 136 8.05 -14.10 -4.77
C TYR A 136 7.21 -14.90 -5.79
N GLY A 137 5.96 -14.52 -6.03
CA GLY A 137 5.09 -15.24 -6.97
C GLY A 137 5.48 -15.08 -8.44
N ASN A 138 6.44 -14.20 -8.77
CA ASN A 138 6.97 -14.06 -10.13
C ASN A 138 8.23 -14.92 -10.37
N PHE A 139 8.94 -15.34 -9.32
CA PHE A 139 10.15 -16.18 -9.44
C PHE A 139 10.03 -17.55 -8.78
N GLN A 140 8.93 -17.85 -8.08
CA GLN A 140 8.73 -19.13 -7.38
C GLN A 140 8.90 -20.38 -8.26
N ASP A 141 8.65 -20.24 -9.57
CA ASP A 141 8.71 -21.32 -10.55
C ASP A 141 9.99 -21.26 -11.41
N MET A 142 10.92 -20.35 -11.10
CA MET A 142 12.20 -20.20 -11.80
C MET A 142 13.27 -21.11 -11.20
N GLU A 143 14.17 -21.62 -12.05
CA GLU A 143 15.39 -22.29 -11.59
C GLU A 143 16.35 -21.29 -10.93
N GLU A 144 17.14 -21.77 -9.96
CA GLU A 144 18.06 -20.95 -9.15
C GLU A 144 19.04 -20.17 -10.04
N ASP A 145 19.70 -20.85 -10.98
CA ASP A 145 20.66 -20.24 -11.90
C ASP A 145 20.00 -19.14 -12.76
N ALA A 146 18.79 -19.40 -13.26
CA ALA A 146 18.04 -18.43 -14.06
C ALA A 146 17.65 -17.18 -13.23
N TYR A 147 17.33 -17.36 -11.95
CA TYR A 147 17.05 -16.24 -11.04
C TYR A 147 18.31 -15.42 -10.77
N ILE A 148 19.43 -16.07 -10.44
CA ILE A 148 20.72 -15.41 -10.16
C ILE A 148 21.18 -14.59 -11.36
N ASP A 149 21.12 -15.17 -12.57
CA ASP A 149 21.50 -14.48 -13.80
C ASP A 149 20.60 -13.27 -14.07
N SER A 150 19.28 -13.45 -13.95
CA SER A 150 18.32 -12.39 -14.25
C SER A 150 18.40 -11.23 -13.26
N ILE A 151 18.59 -11.51 -11.96
CA ILE A 151 18.72 -10.46 -10.96
C ILE A 151 20.09 -9.75 -11.04
N THR A 152 21.15 -10.48 -11.37
CA THR A 152 22.49 -9.90 -11.58
C THR A 152 22.50 -8.99 -12.80
N ASN A 153 21.89 -9.41 -13.91
CA ASN A 153 21.73 -8.57 -15.09
C ASN A 153 20.93 -7.30 -14.77
N LEU A 154 19.85 -7.41 -13.99
CA LEU A 154 19.06 -6.25 -13.56
C LEU A 154 19.89 -5.29 -12.69
N MET A 155 20.73 -5.79 -11.77
CA MET A 155 21.60 -4.96 -10.92
C MET A 155 22.65 -4.19 -11.72
N ASN A 156 23.14 -4.76 -12.82
CA ASN A 156 24.12 -4.12 -13.70
C ASN A 156 23.49 -3.05 -14.61
N GLU A 157 22.18 -3.11 -14.86
CA GLU A 157 21.42 -2.15 -15.67
C GLU A 157 20.67 -1.14 -14.78
N GLY A 158 21.37 -0.16 -14.21
CA GLY A 158 20.82 0.78 -13.22
C GLY A 158 19.51 1.48 -13.61
N ASP A 159 19.35 1.93 -14.87
CA ASP A 159 18.11 2.56 -15.32
C ASP A 159 16.93 1.57 -15.44
N GLU A 160 17.18 0.33 -15.88
CA GLU A 160 16.14 -0.71 -15.95
C GLU A 160 15.79 -1.25 -14.56
N LEU A 161 16.76 -1.31 -13.63
CA LEU A 161 16.49 -1.60 -12.22
C LEU A 161 15.49 -0.60 -11.64
N TYR A 162 15.77 0.70 -11.73
CA TYR A 162 14.89 1.73 -11.18
C TYR A 162 13.50 1.72 -11.83
N ARG A 163 13.44 1.48 -13.15
CA ARG A 163 12.18 1.33 -13.87
C ARG A 163 11.38 0.12 -13.39
N THR A 164 12.05 -0.99 -13.09
CA THR A 164 11.42 -2.19 -12.56
C THR A 164 10.88 -1.95 -11.15
N ILE A 165 11.66 -1.31 -10.26
CA ILE A 165 11.19 -0.98 -8.90
C ILE A 165 9.97 -0.06 -8.96
N ALA A 166 9.98 0.93 -9.85
CA ALA A 166 8.85 1.84 -10.04
C ALA A 166 7.58 1.12 -10.54
N LYS A 167 7.71 0.16 -11.46
CA LYS A 167 6.59 -0.68 -11.92
C LYS A 167 6.04 -1.55 -10.80
N ASP A 168 6.89 -2.18 -10.01
CA ASP A 168 6.47 -3.01 -8.88
C ASP A 168 5.70 -2.18 -7.85
N THR A 169 6.28 -1.03 -7.45
CA THR A 169 5.67 -0.04 -6.56
C THR A 169 4.27 0.38 -7.05
N TYR A 170 4.11 0.62 -8.36
CA TYR A 170 2.82 0.97 -8.96
C TYR A 170 1.79 -0.16 -8.84
N HIS A 171 2.18 -1.40 -9.14
CA HIS A 171 1.29 -2.56 -9.05
C HIS A 171 0.91 -2.86 -7.60
N LEU A 172 1.85 -2.78 -6.66
CA LEU A 172 1.60 -2.93 -5.24
C LEU A 172 0.61 -1.88 -4.72
N GLY A 173 0.75 -0.62 -5.17
CA GLY A 173 -0.21 0.44 -4.87
C GLY A 173 -1.63 0.13 -5.37
N LYS A 174 -1.76 -0.44 -6.58
CA LYS A 174 -3.05 -0.85 -7.14
C LYS A 174 -3.70 -1.99 -6.34
N THR A 175 -2.90 -2.93 -5.85
CA THR A 175 -3.35 -4.01 -4.96
C THR A 175 -3.88 -3.44 -3.63
N ILE A 176 -3.13 -2.53 -3.01
CA ILE A 176 -3.55 -1.84 -1.78
C ILE A 176 -4.88 -1.10 -1.98
N ASP A 177 -5.08 -0.39 -3.10
CA ASP A 177 -6.34 0.31 -3.40
C ASP A 177 -7.54 -0.66 -3.49
N ARG A 178 -7.36 -1.83 -4.12
CA ARG A 178 -8.41 -2.87 -4.19
C ARG A 178 -8.79 -3.35 -2.79
N LYS A 179 -7.80 -3.66 -1.94
CA LYS A 179 -8.03 -4.07 -0.55
C LYS A 179 -8.73 -2.99 0.26
N PHE A 180 -8.32 -1.73 0.12
CA PHE A 180 -8.99 -0.59 0.75
C PHE A 180 -10.44 -0.41 0.27
N LYS A 181 -10.74 -0.66 -1.01
CA LYS A 181 -12.11 -0.61 -1.52
C LYS A 181 -12.99 -1.69 -0.89
N LEU A 182 -12.48 -2.91 -0.73
CA LEU A 182 -13.19 -3.99 -0.04
C LEU A 182 -13.43 -3.64 1.44
N LEU A 183 -12.40 -3.15 2.13
CA LEU A 183 -12.51 -2.73 3.52
C LEU A 183 -13.54 -1.60 3.69
N ARG A 184 -13.51 -0.57 2.82
CA ARG A 184 -14.52 0.51 2.85
C ARG A 184 -15.94 -0.01 2.64
N LYS A 185 -16.15 -0.95 1.71
CA LYS A 185 -17.46 -1.59 1.54
C LYS A 185 -17.91 -2.34 2.79
N SER A 186 -17.00 -3.05 3.46
CA SER A 186 -17.27 -3.73 4.72
C SER A 186 -17.76 -2.75 5.81
N PHE A 187 -17.09 -1.60 5.96
CA PHE A 187 -17.50 -0.55 6.89
C PHE A 187 -18.86 0.05 6.54
N HIS A 188 -19.13 0.33 5.26
CA HIS A 188 -20.43 0.86 4.86
C HIS A 188 -21.57 -0.12 5.12
N ILE A 189 -21.38 -1.41 4.79
CA ILE A 189 -22.39 -2.46 5.02
C ILE A 189 -22.65 -2.61 6.53
N PHE A 190 -21.60 -2.62 7.34
CA PHE A 190 -21.72 -2.66 8.79
C PHE A 190 -22.53 -1.49 9.34
N LEU A 191 -22.15 -0.26 8.95
CA LEU A 191 -22.79 0.95 9.45
C LEU A 191 -24.27 1.02 9.04
N ILE A 192 -24.56 0.76 7.77
CA ILE A 192 -25.94 0.74 7.25
C ILE A 192 -26.74 -0.37 7.96
N GLY A 193 -26.13 -1.53 8.17
CA GLY A 193 -26.76 -2.65 8.86
C GLY A 193 -27.18 -2.33 10.29
N ILE A 194 -26.30 -1.69 11.06
CA ILE A 194 -26.63 -1.25 12.43
C ILE A 194 -27.75 -0.22 12.41
N ILE A 195 -27.64 0.83 11.58
CA ILE A 195 -28.63 1.91 11.53
C ILE A 195 -30.01 1.35 11.17
N LEU A 196 -30.09 0.55 10.10
CA LEU A 196 -31.34 -0.08 9.71
C LEU A 196 -31.89 -0.95 10.84
N SER A 197 -31.04 -1.70 11.55
CA SER A 197 -31.50 -2.63 12.59
C SER A 197 -32.09 -1.89 13.79
N VAL A 198 -31.50 -0.76 14.17
CA VAL A 198 -32.04 0.13 15.19
C VAL A 198 -33.37 0.73 14.74
N VAL A 199 -33.47 1.20 13.49
CA VAL A 199 -34.71 1.76 12.94
C VAL A 199 -35.82 0.69 12.90
N ALA A 200 -35.48 -0.54 12.49
CA ALA A 200 -36.43 -1.66 12.48
C ALA A 200 -36.88 -2.03 13.89
N PHE A 201 -35.98 -2.04 14.87
CA PHE A 201 -36.32 -2.28 16.27
C PHE A 201 -37.32 -1.24 16.80
N VAL A 202 -37.03 0.05 16.61
CA VAL A 202 -37.93 1.13 17.04
C VAL A 202 -39.25 1.08 16.29
N GLY A 203 -39.21 0.85 14.97
CA GLY A 203 -40.41 0.71 14.14
C GLY A 203 -41.30 -0.41 14.63
N CYS A 204 -40.76 -1.62 14.84
CA CYS A 204 -41.52 -2.74 15.40
C CYS A 204 -42.15 -2.38 16.75
N HIS A 205 -41.40 -1.74 17.65
CA HIS A 205 -41.93 -1.37 18.96
C HIS A 205 -43.01 -0.28 18.90
N VAL A 206 -42.94 0.66 17.95
CA VAL A 206 -43.97 1.70 17.78
C VAL A 206 -45.25 1.12 17.15
N PHE A 207 -45.12 0.26 16.13
CA PHE A 207 -46.27 -0.31 15.43
C PHE A 207 -46.96 -1.44 16.20
N PHE A 208 -46.19 -2.31 16.87
CA PHE A 208 -46.74 -3.44 17.62
C PHE A 208 -46.92 -3.13 19.11
N GLY A 209 -46.16 -2.20 19.68
CA GLY A 209 -46.33 -1.75 21.07
C GLY A 209 -47.53 -0.84 21.30
N GLY A 210 -48.17 -0.32 20.25
CA GLY A 210 -49.46 0.36 20.32
C GLY A 210 -50.68 -0.56 20.23
N LEU A 211 -50.46 -1.88 20.08
CA LEU A 211 -51.52 -2.89 19.88
C LEU A 211 -51.73 -3.80 21.11
N MET A 212 -51.07 -3.51 22.22
CA MET A 212 -51.38 -3.98 23.58
C MET A 212 -51.86 -2.82 24.44
#